data_AF-A0A961KMG5-F1
#
_entry.id   AF-A0A961KMG5-F1
#
_cell.length_a   1.000
_cell.length_b   1.000
_cell.length_c   1.000
_cell.angle_alpha   90.00
_cell.angle_beta   90.00
_cell.angle_gamma   90.00
#
_symmetry.space_group_name_H-M   'P 1'
#
loop_
_entity.id
_entity.type
_entity.pdbx_description
1 polymer ?
#
loop_
_entity_poly.entity_id
_entity_poly.type
_entity_poly.pdbx_seq_one_letter_code
_entity_poly.pdbx_strand_id
1 'polypeptide(L)'
;EMAAAAGLSHPRDLQPHHLMHRVGPEAAETMDRIHPFLPENILREAPEDTLYGDWWKAAQAGSFAPATDLVAHRATSNRRSRAS
;
A
#
# COMPACT_ATOMS: atom_id res chain seq x y z
N GLU A 1 16.82 -12.56 -13.44
CA GLU A 1 16.21 -13.87 -13.11
C GLU A 1 14.67 -13.83 -13.05
N MET A 2 13.98 -13.10 -12.16
CA MET A 2 12.50 -13.13 -12.11
C MET A 2 11.77 -12.43 -13.28
N ALA A 3 12.30 -11.31 -13.79
CA ALA A 3 11.68 -10.58 -14.90
C ALA A 3 11.66 -11.40 -16.21
N ALA A 4 12.76 -12.10 -16.52
CA ALA A 4 12.86 -12.93 -17.73
C ALA A 4 11.87 -14.10 -17.74
N ALA A 5 11.59 -14.69 -16.57
CA ALA A 5 10.57 -15.73 -16.42
C ALA A 5 9.14 -15.22 -16.69
N ALA A 6 8.89 -13.93 -16.48
CA ALA A 6 7.64 -13.25 -16.83
C ALA A 6 7.61 -12.75 -18.29
N GLY A 7 8.63 -13.06 -19.11
CA GLY A 7 8.75 -12.57 -20.48
C GLY A 7 9.18 -11.10 -20.59
N LEU A 8 9.70 -10.51 -19.51
CA LEU A 8 10.07 -9.11 -19.44
C LEU A 8 11.59 -8.93 -19.64
N SER A 9 11.95 -7.87 -20.36
CA SER A 9 13.35 -7.51 -20.62
C SER A 9 14.01 -6.84 -19.41
N HIS A 10 13.23 -6.11 -18.60
CA HIS A 10 13.72 -5.43 -17.40
C HIS A 10 12.75 -5.61 -16.22
N PRO A 11 13.23 -5.74 -14.97
CA PRO A 11 12.36 -5.76 -13.78
C PRO A 11 11.45 -4.53 -13.60
N ARG A 12 11.71 -3.45 -14.33
CA ARG A 12 10.88 -2.23 -14.31
C ARG A 12 9.63 -2.35 -15.16
N ASP A 13 9.58 -3.35 -16.05
CA ASP A 13 8.44 -3.64 -16.90
C ASP A 13 7.38 -4.46 -16.14
N LEU A 14 7.68 -4.87 -14.89
CA LEU A 14 6.73 -5.54 -14.02
C LEU A 14 5.57 -4.60 -13.71
N GLN A 15 4.43 -4.93 -14.30
CA GLN A 15 3.15 -4.32 -13.99
C GLN A 15 2.36 -5.17 -12.98
N PRO A 16 1.37 -4.59 -12.27
CA PRO A 16 0.60 -5.28 -11.24
C PRO A 16 -0.09 -6.58 -11.69
N HIS A 17 -0.51 -6.68 -12.96
CA HIS A 17 -1.10 -7.91 -13.50
C HIS A 17 -0.12 -9.09 -13.63
N HIS A 18 1.18 -8.86 -13.48
CA HIS A 18 2.18 -9.94 -13.40
C HIS A 18 2.32 -10.51 -11.98
N LEU A 19 1.70 -9.89 -10.98
CA LEU A 19 1.80 -10.29 -9.58
C LEU A 19 0.51 -10.98 -9.13
N MET A 20 0.60 -12.27 -8.81
CA MET A 20 -0.53 -13.05 -8.30
C MET A 20 -0.51 -13.05 -6.77
N HIS A 21 -1.66 -12.77 -6.16
CA HIS A 21 -1.85 -12.89 -4.72
C HIS A 21 -2.98 -13.88 -4.45
N ARG A 22 -2.71 -14.86 -3.58
CA ARG A 22 -3.67 -15.87 -3.15
C ARG A 22 -4.74 -15.22 -2.26
N VAL A 23 -5.98 -15.20 -2.75
CA VAL A 23 -7.13 -14.59 -2.06
C VAL A 23 -7.98 -15.62 -1.31
N GLY A 24 -7.71 -16.92 -1.50
CA GLY A 24 -8.40 -17.98 -0.80
C GLY A 24 -7.73 -19.35 -0.95
N PRO A 25 -8.32 -20.41 -0.38
CA PRO A 25 -7.77 -21.76 -0.45
C PRO A 25 -7.47 -22.25 -1.87
N GLU A 26 -8.34 -21.90 -2.81
CA GLU A 26 -8.33 -22.38 -4.19
C GLU A 26 -8.26 -21.24 -5.22
N ALA A 27 -8.07 -20.00 -4.76
CA ALA A 27 -8.15 -18.82 -5.62
C ALA A 27 -6.93 -17.92 -5.46
N ALA A 28 -6.42 -17.45 -6.59
CA ALA A 28 -5.44 -16.37 -6.68
C ALA A 28 -5.91 -15.37 -7.74
N GLU A 29 -5.75 -14.09 -7.44
CA GLU A 29 -6.08 -12.99 -8.34
C GLU A 29 -4.85 -12.12 -8.59
N THR A 30 -4.88 -11.38 -9.69
CA THR A 30 -3.82 -10.44 -10.03
C THR A 30 -3.91 -9.19 -9.15
N MET A 31 -2.77 -8.55 -8.87
CA MET A 31 -2.70 -7.43 -7.94
C MET A 31 -3.57 -6.23 -8.38
N ASP A 32 -3.75 -6.03 -9.68
CA ASP A 32 -4.63 -5.00 -10.26
C ASP A 32 -6.12 -5.23 -10.00
N ARG A 33 -6.53 -6.48 -9.72
CA ARG A 33 -7.92 -6.81 -9.35
C ARG A 33 -8.18 -6.67 -7.86
N ILE A 34 -7.13 -6.86 -7.05
CA ILE A 34 -7.22 -6.88 -5.59
C ILE A 34 -7.09 -5.47 -5.02
N HIS A 35 -6.26 -4.63 -5.63
CA HIS A 35 -5.99 -3.27 -5.12
C HIS A 35 -6.46 -2.20 -6.10
N PRO A 36 -7.35 -1.28 -5.66
CA PRO A 36 -7.65 -0.09 -6.46
C PRO A 36 -6.40 0.79 -6.54
N PHE A 37 -6.04 1.19 -7.77
CA PHE A 37 -4.99 2.18 -7.97
C PHE A 37 -5.46 3.56 -7.56
N LEU A 38 -4.57 4.31 -6.95
CA LEU A 38 -4.80 5.71 -6.66
C LEU A 38 -4.75 6.52 -7.96
N PRO A 39 -5.64 7.52 -8.14
CA PRO A 39 -5.48 8.52 -9.19
C PRO A 39 -4.10 9.18 -9.11
N GLU A 40 -3.62 9.64 -10.26
CA GLU A 40 -2.36 10.38 -10.31
C GLU A 40 -2.39 11.58 -9.36
N ASN A 41 -1.28 11.83 -8.67
CA ASN A 41 -1.09 12.96 -7.73
C ASN A 41 -2.02 13.04 -6.52
N ILE A 42 -2.98 12.12 -6.32
CA ILE A 42 -3.95 12.24 -5.22
C ILE A 42 -3.30 12.34 -3.83
N LEU A 43 -2.18 11.65 -3.61
CA LEU A 43 -1.44 11.74 -2.34
C LEU A 43 -0.82 13.11 -2.12
N ARG A 44 -0.50 13.84 -3.19
CA ARG A 44 0.05 15.19 -3.11
C ARG A 44 -1.05 16.25 -3.02
N GLU A 45 -2.18 16.04 -3.70
CA GLU A 45 -3.24 17.04 -3.86
C GLU A 45 -4.32 16.96 -2.80
N ALA A 46 -4.78 15.75 -2.47
CA ALA A 46 -5.82 15.50 -1.47
C ALA A 46 -5.58 14.16 -0.74
N PRO A 47 -4.47 14.02 0.02
CA PRO A 47 -4.14 12.78 0.70
C PRO A 47 -5.22 12.32 1.68
N GLU A 48 -5.93 13.24 2.33
CA GLU A 48 -7.06 12.98 3.24
C GLU A 48 -8.27 12.33 2.58
N ASP A 49 -8.43 12.46 1.26
CA ASP A 49 -9.49 11.79 0.51
C ASP A 49 -9.16 10.30 0.25
N THR A 50 -7.99 9.84 0.72
CA THR A 50 -7.55 8.45 0.62
C THR A 50 -7.39 7.82 2.00
N LEU A 51 -7.48 6.48 2.06
CA LEU A 51 -7.14 5.73 3.27
C LEU A 51 -5.66 5.85 3.70
N TYR A 52 -4.83 6.47 2.87
CA TYR A 52 -3.40 6.65 3.08
C TYR A 52 -3.05 8.04 3.63
N GLY A 53 -4.01 8.94 3.86
CA GLY A 53 -3.71 10.33 4.22
C GLY A 53 -2.80 10.50 5.44
N ASP A 54 -3.10 9.81 6.54
CA ASP A 54 -2.24 9.83 7.74
C ASP A 54 -0.85 9.27 7.44
N TRP A 55 -0.79 8.15 6.73
CA TRP A 55 0.45 7.47 6.37
C TRP A 55 1.33 8.33 5.48
N TRP A 56 0.72 9.03 4.53
CA TRP A 56 1.41 9.97 3.65
C TRP A 56 1.97 11.15 4.43
N LYS A 57 1.20 11.72 5.37
CA LYS A 57 1.68 12.79 6.26
C LYS A 57 2.85 12.36 7.14
N ALA A 58 2.90 11.09 7.53
CA ALA A 58 4.01 10.54 8.31
C ALA A 58 5.23 10.13 7.46
N ALA A 59 5.12 10.09 6.13
CA ALA A 59 6.20 9.64 5.25
C ALA A 59 7.32 10.70 5.14
N GLN A 60 8.58 10.26 5.23
CA GLN A 60 9.75 11.13 5.01
C GLN A 60 10.84 10.43 4.20
N ALA A 61 11.25 11.05 3.10
CA ALA A 61 12.26 10.50 2.19
C ALA A 61 13.69 10.54 2.73
N GLY A 62 13.98 11.43 3.70
CA GLY A 62 15.34 11.62 4.21
C GLY A 62 15.84 10.49 5.10
N SER A 63 14.94 9.82 5.84
CA SER A 63 15.30 8.78 6.81
C SER A 63 14.63 7.43 6.55
N PHE A 64 13.53 7.41 5.78
CA PHE A 64 12.63 6.26 5.63
C PHE A 64 11.99 5.75 6.94
N ALA A 65 12.27 6.38 8.08
CA ALA A 65 11.51 6.19 9.32
C ALA A 65 10.23 7.04 9.25
N PRO A 66 9.11 6.67 9.86
CA PRO A 66 7.95 7.55 9.90
C PRO A 66 8.22 8.77 10.81
N ALA A 67 7.72 9.94 10.42
CA ALA A 67 7.77 11.15 11.26
C ALA A 67 6.84 11.03 12.50
N THR A 68 5.87 10.13 12.45
CA THR A 68 4.95 9.84 13.56
C THR A 68 4.63 8.34 13.56
N ASP A 69 4.71 7.69 14.71
CA ASP A 69 4.32 6.28 14.85
C ASP A 69 2.79 6.13 14.86
N LEU A 70 2.23 5.95 13.67
CA LEU A 70 0.79 5.78 13.46
C LEU A 70 0.26 4.45 14.00
N VAL A 71 1.11 3.42 14.10
CA VAL A 71 0.70 2.11 14.64
C VAL A 71 0.43 2.25 16.13
N ALA A 72 1.37 2.85 16.87
CA ALA A 72 1.19 3.13 18.29
C ALA A 72 -0.01 4.07 18.55
N HIS A 73 -0.16 5.11 17.71
CA HIS A 73 -1.26 6.05 17.82
C HIS A 73 -2.65 5.38 17.60
N ARG A 74 -2.76 4.46 16.63
CA ARG A 74 -4.01 3.74 16.37
C ARG A 74 -4.32 2.68 17.43
N ALA A 75 -3.29 2.02 17.96
CA ALA A 75 -3.45 1.02 19.02
C ALA A 75 -3.96 1.62 20.35
N THR A 76 -3.64 2.88 20.64
CA THR A 76 -4.06 3.58 21.86
C THR A 76 -5.49 4.14 21.75
N SER A 77 -5.85 4.70 20.59
CA SER A 77 -7.21 5.20 20.32
C SER A 77 -8.27 4.10 20.37
N ASN A 78 -7.98 2.92 19.81
CA ASN A 78 -8.91 1.78 19.84
C ASN A 78 -9.16 1.20 21.26
N ARG A 79 -8.23 1.40 22.20
CA ARG A 79 -8.45 0.99 23.60
C ARG A 79 -9.39 1.93 24.34
N ARG A 80 -9.34 3.23 24.03
CA ARG A 80 -10.21 4.24 24.65
C ARG A 80 -11.67 4.11 24.18
N SER A 81 -11.91 3.72 22.92
CA SER A 81 -13.26 3.52 22.40
C SER A 81 -13.96 2.26 22.94
N ARG A 82 -13.23 1.21 23.33
CA ARG A 82 -13.81 -0.02 23.93
C ARG A 82 -14.09 0.07 25.43
N ALA A 83 -13.65 1.15 26.08
CA ALA A 83 -13.81 1.35 27.53
C ALA A 83 -14.98 2.31 27.88
N SER A 84 -15.82 2.66 26.91
CA SER A 84 -17.03 3.50 27.03
C SER A 84 -18.23 2.74 26.46
#